data_AF-A0A9P3FWA6-F1
#
_entry.id   AF-A0A9P3FWA6-F1
#
_cell.length_a   1.000
_cell.length_b   1.000
_cell.length_c   1.000
_cell.angle_alpha   90.00
_cell.angle_beta   90.00
_cell.angle_gamma   90.00
#
_symmetry.space_group_name_H-M   'P 1'
#
loop_
_entity.id
_entity.type
_entity.pdbx_description
1 polymer ?
#
loop_
_entity_poly.entity_id
_entity_poly.type
_entity_poly.pdbx_seq_one_letter_code
_entity_poly.pdbx_strand_id
1 'polypeptide(L)'
;MPSSRADRTSRHAEEPDPFGFRAIRDELSTVFSDMGTTSQSVLALRSRLDAAMTDAEEEIARRTHRIQELEDDKEQLQARVKELLLEIKNLRARGHQSTNEPNIDLQKQLRDSQAERDELSKQLRRAWKYSNDLYTHMRSNPSMASTSPRSRYTAPPSGSPKTAGRQGGTAGPSRAQRDPPLASMDLNGQGGPRRQSSRAARVETVASDDDGEAAPDNDDASEKTVEGPRDQYASYSFDLGSPPPGEQLDPNYEFKITGIPNAAAMWSDAMTFEKLRVAMELEPDSAIVKDIEELDTRREKREFHLCFLKNTVFVLDPIFIEAPEGTFMVTWMTRERCEQTHVEHWDGDDPDPEYHTIIRLKEQDVSIYIYIGKLRWSHVELPPQWPKYIKNIKIPLANALHQRWNTELTPKEISGLIEAGKFQQFCIRLSSSEAMEQRSRKFAQKKLPGIAMNA
;
A
#
# COMPACT_ATOMS: atom_id res chain seq x y z
N MET A 1 54.83 66.91 -41.16
CA MET A 1 53.92 67.59 -42.11
C MET A 1 52.49 67.13 -41.82
N PRO A 2 51.74 67.79 -40.91
CA PRO A 2 50.35 67.46 -40.62
C PRO A 2 49.41 68.33 -41.48
N SER A 3 48.50 67.70 -42.20
CA SER A 3 47.45 68.38 -42.98
C SER A 3 46.24 68.60 -42.08
N SER A 4 46.11 69.83 -41.59
CA SER A 4 44.95 70.35 -40.87
C SER A 4 43.80 70.57 -41.86
N ARG A 5 42.74 69.77 -41.76
CA ARG A 5 41.49 69.98 -42.49
C ARG A 5 40.42 70.41 -41.50
N ALA A 6 40.00 71.65 -41.67
CA ALA A 6 39.12 72.39 -40.79
C ALA A 6 37.73 71.75 -40.64
N ASP A 7 37.30 71.64 -39.37
CA ASP A 7 35.93 71.44 -38.95
C ASP A 7 35.04 72.60 -39.39
N ARG A 8 34.10 72.33 -40.30
CA ARG A 8 32.88 73.14 -40.46
C ARG A 8 31.82 72.59 -39.51
N THR A 9 31.79 73.12 -38.29
CA THR A 9 30.66 72.94 -37.37
C THR A 9 29.52 73.87 -37.80
N SER A 10 28.60 73.33 -38.60
CA SER A 10 27.29 73.94 -38.85
C SER A 10 26.51 73.98 -37.54
N ARG A 11 26.51 75.11 -36.85
CA ARG A 11 25.59 75.39 -35.74
C ARG A 11 24.26 75.82 -36.31
N HIS A 12 23.41 74.85 -36.66
CA HIS A 12 21.97 75.10 -36.71
C HIS A 12 21.51 75.31 -35.26
N ALA A 13 21.10 76.55 -34.93
CA ALA A 13 20.38 76.82 -33.71
C ALA A 13 19.04 76.05 -33.79
N GLU A 14 18.92 75.00 -32.99
CA GLU A 14 17.68 74.25 -32.87
C GLU A 14 16.62 75.17 -32.25
N GLU A 15 15.57 75.46 -33.01
CA GLU A 15 14.37 76.05 -32.46
C GLU A 15 13.81 75.12 -31.37
N PRO A 16 13.46 75.65 -30.19
CA PRO A 16 12.89 74.86 -29.11
C PRO A 16 11.56 74.28 -29.58
N ASP A 17 11.46 72.95 -29.65
CA ASP A 17 10.24 72.21 -29.98
C ASP A 17 9.18 72.51 -28.90
N PRO A 18 8.22 73.42 -29.17
CA PRO A 18 7.40 74.01 -28.11
C PRO A 18 6.30 73.06 -27.62
N PHE A 19 6.18 71.88 -28.22
CA PHE A 19 5.16 70.88 -27.91
C PHE A 19 5.74 69.56 -27.39
N GLY A 20 7.06 69.44 -27.20
CA GLY A 20 7.69 68.25 -26.62
C GLY A 20 7.58 66.98 -27.48
N PHE A 21 7.28 67.10 -28.78
CA PHE A 21 7.08 65.95 -29.65
C PHE A 21 8.35 65.11 -29.83
N ARG A 22 9.55 65.72 -29.78
CA ARG A 22 10.82 64.97 -29.80
C ARG A 22 10.97 64.05 -28.59
N ALA A 23 10.66 64.52 -27.38
CA ALA A 23 10.76 63.70 -26.17
C ALA A 23 9.78 62.50 -26.23
N ILE A 24 8.54 62.74 -26.65
CA ILE A 24 7.54 61.66 -26.82
C ILE A 24 7.97 60.65 -27.89
N ARG A 25 8.58 61.12 -28.99
CA ARG A 25 9.09 60.25 -30.06
C ARG A 25 10.25 59.38 -29.57
N ASP A 26 11.17 59.94 -28.80
CA ASP A 26 12.32 59.21 -28.25
C ASP A 26 11.86 58.18 -27.21
N GLU A 27 10.92 58.54 -26.33
CA GLU A 27 10.29 57.61 -25.38
C GLU A 27 9.58 56.46 -26.11
N LEU A 28 8.76 56.76 -27.12
CA LEU A 28 8.12 55.71 -27.94
C LEU A 28 9.15 54.82 -28.63
N SER A 29 10.23 55.39 -29.16
CA SER A 29 11.32 54.63 -29.77
C SER A 29 11.99 53.68 -28.78
N THR A 30 12.22 54.12 -27.54
CA THR A 30 12.76 53.26 -26.47
C THR A 30 11.79 52.13 -26.11
N VAL A 31 10.50 52.42 -25.95
CA VAL A 31 9.47 51.40 -25.66
C VAL A 31 9.36 50.37 -26.78
N PHE A 32 9.41 50.79 -28.05
CA PHE A 32 9.42 49.86 -29.18
C PHE A 32 10.69 48.99 -29.21
N SER A 33 11.84 49.56 -28.85
CA SER A 33 13.09 48.80 -28.73
C SER A 33 13.00 47.75 -27.61
N ASP A 34 12.53 48.15 -26.43
CA ASP A 34 12.37 47.26 -25.26
C ASP A 34 11.33 46.17 -25.49
N MET A 35 10.23 46.49 -26.18
CA MET A 35 9.24 45.49 -26.58
C MET A 35 9.84 44.51 -27.60
N GLY A 36 10.69 45.00 -28.51
CA GLY A 36 11.43 44.16 -29.46
C GLY A 36 12.39 43.19 -28.77
N THR A 37 13.19 43.67 -27.82
CA THR A 37 14.14 42.83 -27.05
C THR A 37 13.40 41.83 -26.15
N THR A 38 12.29 42.24 -25.55
CA THR A 38 11.41 41.36 -24.76
C THR A 38 10.80 40.27 -25.64
N SER A 39 10.27 40.63 -26.82
CA SER A 39 9.70 39.65 -27.76
C SER A 39 10.75 38.65 -28.24
N GLN A 40 11.97 39.10 -28.53
CA GLN A 40 13.07 38.21 -28.90
C GLN A 40 13.47 37.27 -27.76
N SER A 41 13.50 37.79 -26.52
CA SER A 41 13.81 36.99 -25.34
C SER A 41 12.75 35.91 -25.09
N VAL A 42 11.46 36.24 -25.27
CA VAL A 42 10.36 35.27 -25.17
C VAL A 42 10.46 34.17 -26.23
N LEU A 43 10.79 34.52 -27.48
CA LEU A 43 10.98 33.53 -28.54
C LEU A 43 12.19 32.63 -28.28
N ALA A 44 13.30 33.19 -27.79
CA ALA A 44 14.47 32.42 -27.41
C ALA A 44 14.18 31.46 -26.24
N LEU A 45 13.43 31.91 -25.23
CA LEU A 45 12.99 31.06 -24.12
C LEU A 45 12.08 29.94 -24.60
N ARG A 46 11.14 30.23 -25.50
CA ARG A 46 10.27 29.22 -26.10
C ARG A 46 11.06 28.17 -26.87
N SER A 47 12.00 28.59 -27.71
CA SER A 47 12.86 27.65 -28.47
C SER A 47 13.70 26.76 -27.54
N ARG A 48 14.21 27.31 -26.44
CA ARG A 48 14.94 26.53 -25.43
C ARG A 48 14.03 25.54 -24.70
N LEU A 49 12.79 25.95 -24.39
CA LEU A 49 11.80 25.07 -23.77
C LEU A 49 11.41 23.93 -24.71
N ASP A 50 11.16 24.20 -25.99
CA ASP A 50 10.82 23.18 -26.98
C ASP A 50 11.96 22.17 -27.19
N ALA A 51 13.22 22.63 -27.19
CA ALA A 51 14.39 21.76 -27.23
C ALA A 51 14.50 20.89 -25.96
N ALA A 52 14.35 21.48 -24.78
CA ALA A 52 14.40 20.77 -23.51
C ALA A 52 13.26 19.73 -23.38
N MET A 53 12.08 20.02 -23.94
CA MET A 53 10.96 19.07 -24.00
C MET A 53 11.28 17.88 -24.91
N THR A 54 11.84 18.13 -26.09
CA THR A 54 12.27 17.07 -27.01
C THR A 54 13.33 16.16 -26.35
N ASP A 55 14.34 16.75 -25.71
CA ASP A 55 15.39 16.00 -25.00
C ASP A 55 14.81 15.14 -23.85
N ALA A 56 13.81 15.67 -23.14
CA ALA A 56 13.13 14.94 -22.07
C ALA A 56 12.27 13.78 -22.62
N GLU A 57 11.56 13.97 -23.73
CA GLU A 57 10.79 12.92 -24.40
C GLU A 57 11.69 11.78 -24.89
N GLU A 58 12.84 12.10 -25.50
CA GLU A 58 13.82 11.10 -25.90
C GLU A 58 14.38 10.31 -24.72
N GLU A 59 14.67 10.97 -23.60
CA GLU A 59 15.15 10.32 -22.38
C GLU A 59 14.09 9.40 -21.76
N ILE A 60 12.82 9.82 -21.75
CA ILE A 60 11.70 8.97 -21.30
C ILE A 60 11.58 7.73 -22.20
N ALA A 61 11.70 7.90 -23.53
CA ALA A 61 11.66 6.78 -24.47
C ALA A 61 12.82 5.80 -24.24
N ARG A 62 14.05 6.30 -24.06
CA ARG A 62 15.23 5.48 -23.72
C ARG A 62 15.04 4.68 -22.43
N ARG A 63 14.55 5.33 -21.36
CA ARG A 63 14.29 4.66 -20.07
C ARG A 63 13.19 3.63 -20.16
N THR A 64 12.11 3.93 -20.90
CA THR A 64 11.01 2.99 -21.13
C THR A 64 11.49 1.74 -21.86
N HIS A 65 12.29 1.91 -22.92
CA HIS A 65 12.92 0.77 -23.61
C HIS A 65 13.81 -0.06 -22.67
N ARG A 66 14.62 0.60 -21.84
CA ARG A 66 15.49 -0.09 -20.88
C ARG A 66 14.72 -0.87 -19.81
N ILE A 67 13.57 -0.35 -19.38
CA ILE A 67 12.67 -1.07 -18.47
C ILE A 67 12.16 -2.34 -19.14
N GLN A 68 11.71 -2.26 -20.39
CA GLN A 68 11.23 -3.43 -21.14
C GLN A 68 12.31 -4.51 -21.28
N GLU A 69 13.55 -4.13 -21.64
CA GLU A 69 14.68 -5.08 -21.69
C GLU A 69 14.90 -5.81 -20.36
N LEU A 70 14.81 -5.08 -19.24
CA LEU A 70 14.98 -5.67 -17.90
C LEU A 70 13.81 -6.59 -17.50
N GLU A 71 12.60 -6.30 -17.98
CA GLU A 71 11.44 -7.18 -17.80
C GLU A 71 11.60 -8.47 -18.58
N ASP A 72 12.08 -8.39 -19.83
CA ASP A 72 12.36 -9.56 -20.67
C ASP A 72 13.49 -10.41 -20.05
N ASP A 73 14.59 -9.79 -19.59
CA ASP A 73 15.68 -10.46 -18.87
C ASP A 73 15.19 -11.16 -17.60
N LYS A 74 14.30 -10.50 -16.84
CA LYS A 74 13.68 -11.06 -15.64
C LYS A 74 12.85 -12.30 -15.99
N GLU A 75 12.05 -12.27 -17.05
CA GLU A 75 11.25 -13.41 -17.49
C GLU A 75 12.14 -14.59 -17.91
N GLN A 76 13.20 -14.33 -18.67
CA GLN A 76 14.19 -15.34 -19.07
C GLN A 76 14.87 -15.99 -17.87
N LEU A 77 15.33 -15.18 -16.90
CA LEU A 77 15.94 -15.68 -15.67
C LEU A 77 14.96 -16.51 -14.84
N GLN A 78 13.69 -16.09 -14.73
CA GLN A 78 12.66 -16.87 -14.05
C GLN A 78 12.38 -18.21 -14.73
N ALA A 79 12.37 -18.25 -16.06
CA ALA A 79 12.24 -19.49 -16.82
C ALA A 79 13.41 -20.44 -16.55
N ARG A 80 14.65 -19.93 -16.57
CA ARG A 80 15.86 -20.72 -16.28
C ARG A 80 15.89 -21.27 -14.85
N VAL A 81 15.46 -20.48 -13.85
CA VAL A 81 15.35 -20.95 -12.46
C VAL A 81 14.31 -22.08 -12.35
N LYS A 82 13.17 -21.98 -13.04
CA LYS A 82 12.16 -23.06 -13.07
C LYS A 82 12.71 -24.33 -13.70
N GLU A 83 13.46 -24.21 -14.79
CA GLU A 83 14.12 -25.34 -15.46
C GLU A 83 15.11 -26.05 -14.52
N LEU A 84 15.99 -25.30 -13.85
CA LEU A 84 16.97 -25.86 -12.89
C LEU A 84 16.29 -26.52 -11.69
N LEU A 85 15.17 -25.98 -11.20
CA LEU A 85 14.40 -26.63 -10.12
C LEU A 85 13.84 -27.99 -10.56
N LEU A 86 13.39 -28.10 -11.81
CA LEU A 86 12.90 -29.35 -12.38
C LEU A 86 14.05 -30.35 -12.60
N GLU A 87 15.22 -29.88 -13.05
CA GLU A 87 16.44 -30.68 -13.15
C GLU A 87 16.88 -31.22 -11.78
N ILE A 88 16.94 -30.37 -10.75
CA ILE A 88 17.26 -30.76 -9.37
C ILE A 88 16.27 -31.83 -8.86
N LYS A 89 14.97 -31.66 -9.14
CA LYS A 89 13.94 -32.64 -8.77
C LYS A 89 14.20 -34.00 -9.45
N ASN A 90 14.53 -34.00 -10.74
CA ASN A 90 14.83 -35.21 -11.50
C ASN A 90 16.12 -35.89 -11.03
N LEU A 91 17.18 -35.13 -10.74
CA LEU A 91 18.45 -35.65 -10.20
C LEU A 91 18.24 -36.30 -8.84
N ARG A 92 17.43 -35.69 -7.96
CA ARG A 92 17.06 -36.30 -6.66
C ARG A 92 16.28 -37.60 -6.84
N ALA A 93 15.31 -37.63 -7.75
CA ALA A 93 14.54 -38.84 -8.04
C ALA A 93 15.44 -39.99 -8.55
N ARG A 94 16.41 -39.69 -9.44
CA ARG A 94 17.41 -40.68 -9.91
C ARG A 94 18.32 -41.15 -8.79
N GLY A 95 18.75 -40.24 -7.91
CA GLY A 95 19.55 -40.58 -6.72
C GLY A 95 18.84 -41.57 -5.80
N HIS A 96 17.53 -41.44 -5.60
CA HIS A 96 16.75 -42.38 -4.79
C HIS A 96 16.56 -43.77 -5.42
N GLN A 97 16.66 -43.88 -6.75
CA GLN A 97 16.54 -45.17 -7.46
C GLN A 97 17.87 -45.94 -7.53
N SER A 98 19.00 -45.28 -7.31
CA SER A 98 20.33 -45.90 -7.33
C SER A 98 20.68 -46.41 -5.92
N THR A 99 20.19 -47.60 -5.56
CA THR A 99 20.32 -48.14 -4.20
C THR A 99 21.65 -48.82 -3.88
N ASN A 100 22.57 -49.00 -4.84
CA ASN A 100 23.71 -49.90 -4.64
C ASN A 100 25.13 -49.32 -4.80
N GLU A 101 25.32 -48.06 -5.21
CA GLU A 101 26.65 -47.41 -5.17
C GLU A 101 26.52 -45.90 -4.92
N PRO A 102 27.42 -45.28 -4.15
CA PRO A 102 27.46 -43.82 -4.00
C PRO A 102 27.76 -43.17 -5.35
N ASN A 103 26.71 -42.66 -6.00
CA ASN A 103 26.82 -42.03 -7.31
C ASN A 103 27.39 -40.60 -7.15
N ILE A 104 28.71 -40.51 -7.02
CA ILE A 104 29.49 -39.27 -6.81
C ILE A 104 29.22 -38.26 -7.94
N ASP A 105 29.04 -38.74 -9.17
CA ASP A 105 28.77 -37.89 -10.34
C ASP A 105 27.38 -37.22 -10.25
N LEU A 106 26.35 -37.96 -9.82
CA LEU A 106 25.01 -37.40 -9.56
C LEU A 106 25.03 -36.36 -8.44
N GLN A 107 25.80 -36.59 -7.37
CA GLN A 107 25.95 -35.61 -6.29
C GLN A 107 26.67 -34.34 -6.75
N LYS A 108 27.68 -34.47 -7.62
CA LYS A 108 28.39 -33.34 -8.20
C LYS A 108 27.46 -32.51 -9.08
N GLN A 109 26.73 -33.15 -10.01
CA GLN A 109 25.74 -32.47 -10.85
C GLN A 109 24.68 -31.72 -10.02
N LEU A 110 24.19 -32.33 -8.94
CA LEU A 110 23.23 -31.68 -8.04
C LEU A 110 23.80 -30.41 -7.41
N ARG A 111 25.06 -30.43 -6.96
CA ARG A 111 25.73 -29.24 -6.38
C ARG A 111 25.95 -28.16 -7.43
N ASP A 112 26.36 -28.53 -8.63
CA ASP A 112 26.60 -27.59 -9.73
C ASP A 112 25.29 -26.88 -10.15
N SER A 113 24.19 -27.64 -10.33
CA SER A 113 22.87 -27.06 -10.63
C SER A 113 22.32 -26.19 -9.49
N GLN A 114 22.59 -26.55 -8.22
CA GLN A 114 22.23 -25.72 -7.07
C GLN A 114 23.00 -24.40 -7.04
N ALA A 115 24.31 -24.43 -7.34
CA ALA A 115 25.13 -23.23 -7.40
C ALA A 115 24.70 -22.30 -8.55
N GLU A 116 24.38 -22.84 -9.72
CA GLU A 116 23.86 -22.05 -10.86
C GLU A 116 22.53 -21.37 -10.49
N ARG A 117 21.59 -22.10 -9.89
CA ARG A 117 20.31 -21.55 -9.42
C ARG A 117 20.53 -20.39 -8.44
N ASP A 118 21.44 -20.54 -7.50
CA ASP A 118 21.71 -19.52 -6.48
C ASP A 118 22.30 -18.25 -7.08
N GLU A 119 23.18 -18.38 -8.07
CA GLU A 119 23.75 -17.24 -8.76
C GLU A 119 22.71 -16.52 -9.63
N LEU A 120 21.89 -17.25 -10.39
CA LEU A 120 20.78 -16.65 -11.17
C LEU A 120 19.77 -15.95 -10.26
N SER A 121 19.47 -16.51 -9.09
CA SER A 121 18.59 -15.88 -8.10
C SER A 121 19.17 -14.58 -7.54
N LYS A 122 20.50 -14.48 -7.39
CA LYS A 122 21.16 -13.21 -7.05
C LYS A 122 21.10 -12.20 -8.19
N GLN A 123 21.31 -12.63 -9.43
CA GLN A 123 21.20 -11.76 -10.61
C GLN A 123 19.78 -11.20 -10.74
N LEU A 124 18.75 -12.04 -10.58
CA LEU A 124 17.34 -11.63 -10.59
C LEU A 124 17.05 -10.55 -9.54
N ARG A 125 17.56 -10.72 -8.32
CA ARG A 125 17.42 -9.71 -7.25
C ARG A 125 18.09 -8.39 -7.60
N ARG A 126 19.28 -8.42 -8.21
CA ARG A 126 20.00 -7.21 -8.66
C ARG A 126 19.24 -6.49 -9.78
N ALA A 127 18.76 -7.23 -10.79
CA ALA A 127 17.98 -6.69 -11.90
C ALA A 127 16.67 -6.06 -11.41
N TRP A 128 15.97 -6.74 -10.49
CA TRP A 128 14.74 -6.22 -9.90
C TRP A 128 14.96 -4.95 -9.09
N LYS A 129 16.00 -4.91 -8.25
CA LYS A 129 16.37 -3.70 -7.50
C LYS A 129 16.65 -2.53 -8.45
N TYR A 130 17.45 -2.76 -9.49
CA TYR A 130 17.78 -1.72 -10.47
C TYR A 130 16.55 -1.21 -11.22
N SER A 131 15.65 -2.10 -11.65
CA SER A 131 14.37 -1.72 -12.26
C SER A 131 13.53 -0.85 -11.32
N ASN A 132 13.39 -1.26 -10.05
CA ASN A 132 12.60 -0.53 -9.06
C ASN A 132 13.19 0.85 -8.72
N ASP A 133 14.52 0.96 -8.64
CA ASP A 133 15.22 2.23 -8.47
C ASP A 133 14.95 3.17 -9.67
N LEU A 134 14.91 2.62 -10.90
CA LEU A 134 14.64 3.37 -12.12
C LEU A 134 13.19 3.88 -12.19
N TYR A 135 12.22 3.03 -11.81
CA TYR A 135 10.81 3.43 -11.64
C TYR A 135 10.64 4.51 -10.57
N THR A 136 11.31 4.36 -9.43
CA THR A 136 11.25 5.33 -8.33
C THR A 136 11.82 6.67 -8.78
N HIS A 137 12.95 6.67 -9.48
CA HIS A 137 13.55 7.88 -10.05
C HIS A 137 12.64 8.54 -11.11
N MET A 138 11.94 7.76 -11.93
CA MET A 138 10.96 8.32 -12.87
C MET A 138 9.78 8.97 -12.15
N ARG A 139 9.32 8.38 -11.04
CA ARG A 139 8.18 8.87 -10.27
C ARG A 139 8.51 10.07 -9.39
N SER A 140 9.72 10.11 -8.83
CA SER A 140 10.17 11.18 -7.93
C SER A 140 10.59 12.46 -8.65
N ASN A 141 10.62 12.46 -9.99
CA ASN A 141 10.95 13.63 -10.80
C ASN A 141 9.66 14.27 -11.38
N PRO A 142 8.98 15.18 -10.64
CA PRO A 142 7.71 15.78 -11.06
C PRO A 142 7.82 16.59 -12.36
N SER A 143 9.05 16.96 -12.76
CA SER A 143 9.35 17.61 -14.04
C SER A 143 9.03 16.75 -15.27
N MET A 144 8.96 15.42 -15.14
CA MET A 144 8.67 14.51 -16.27
C MET A 144 7.24 13.95 -16.29
N ALA A 145 6.50 14.06 -15.18
CA ALA A 145 5.15 13.47 -15.07
C ALA A 145 4.01 14.39 -15.56
N SER A 146 4.27 15.67 -15.87
CA SER A 146 3.19 16.65 -16.17
C SER A 146 2.96 16.95 -17.65
N THR A 147 3.81 16.50 -18.57
CA THR A 147 3.62 16.67 -20.02
C THR A 147 2.89 15.47 -20.62
N SER A 148 1.68 15.22 -20.14
CA SER A 148 0.74 14.42 -20.92
C SER A 148 0.38 15.23 -22.17
N PRO A 149 0.58 14.71 -23.40
CA PRO A 149 0.33 15.47 -24.62
C PRO A 149 -1.17 15.67 -24.76
N ARG A 150 -1.65 16.83 -24.30
CA ARG A 150 -3.02 17.27 -24.51
C ARG A 150 -3.17 17.52 -26.01
N SER A 151 -3.63 16.48 -26.70
CA SER A 151 -4.00 16.43 -28.11
C SER A 151 -4.82 17.69 -28.46
N ARG A 152 -4.14 18.70 -29.04
CA ARG A 152 -4.78 19.87 -29.63
C ARG A 152 -5.27 19.49 -31.02
N TYR A 153 -6.37 18.75 -31.09
CA TYR A 153 -7.24 18.82 -32.25
C TYR A 153 -8.03 20.13 -32.16
N THR A 154 -7.50 21.19 -32.75
CA THR A 154 -8.29 22.38 -33.08
C THR A 154 -9.22 22.03 -34.23
N ALA A 155 -10.51 21.82 -33.92
CA ALA A 155 -11.56 21.82 -34.93
C ALA A 155 -11.69 23.22 -35.57
N PRO A 156 -11.99 23.31 -36.88
CA PRO A 156 -12.14 24.59 -37.56
C PRO A 156 -13.46 25.28 -37.16
N PRO A 157 -13.54 26.62 -37.20
CA PRO A 157 -14.73 27.34 -36.78
C PRO A 157 -15.81 27.26 -37.88
N SER A 158 -16.87 26.50 -37.62
CA SER A 158 -18.10 26.60 -38.40
C SER A 158 -18.86 27.85 -37.98
N GLY A 159 -18.98 28.80 -38.90
CA GLY A 159 -19.73 30.03 -38.69
C GLY A 159 -21.25 29.89 -38.83
N SER A 160 -21.92 30.93 -38.30
CA SER A 160 -23.30 31.39 -38.56
C SER A 160 -24.36 31.04 -37.50
N PRO A 161 -25.44 31.85 -37.34
CA PRO A 161 -25.47 33.30 -37.29
C PRO A 161 -26.33 33.86 -36.15
N LYS A 162 -26.20 35.18 -35.98
CA LYS A 162 -26.99 36.14 -35.19
C LYS A 162 -28.48 35.81 -35.06
N THR A 163 -29.00 35.88 -33.83
CA THR A 163 -30.37 36.33 -33.56
C THR A 163 -30.39 37.26 -32.36
N ALA A 164 -31.22 38.28 -32.50
CA ALA A 164 -31.22 39.51 -31.75
C ALA A 164 -32.04 39.42 -30.45
N GLY A 165 -31.60 40.21 -29.46
CA GLY A 165 -32.46 41.13 -28.72
C GLY A 165 -33.43 40.53 -27.70
N ARG A 166 -33.15 40.77 -26.42
CA ARG A 166 -34.18 41.31 -25.52
C ARG A 166 -33.56 41.98 -24.29
N GLN A 167 -33.80 43.29 -24.18
CA GLN A 167 -33.61 44.10 -22.98
C GLN A 167 -34.76 43.88 -21.99
N GLY A 168 -34.47 44.15 -20.72
CA GLY A 168 -35.38 44.18 -19.56
C GLY A 168 -34.72 43.39 -18.42
N GLY A 169 -34.14 43.97 -17.36
CA GLY A 169 -34.47 45.20 -16.65
C GLY A 169 -35.39 44.84 -15.49
N THR A 170 -34.86 44.71 -14.27
CA THR A 170 -35.45 45.19 -13.00
C THR A 170 -34.61 44.80 -11.77
N ALA A 171 -34.76 45.65 -10.75
CA ALA A 171 -34.01 45.79 -9.52
C ALA A 171 -34.26 44.69 -8.46
N GLY A 172 -33.37 44.64 -7.46
CA GLY A 172 -33.68 44.08 -6.14
C GLY A 172 -32.45 43.82 -5.26
N PRO A 173 -32.27 44.49 -4.11
CA PRO A 173 -31.11 44.33 -3.24
C PRO A 173 -31.33 43.27 -2.15
N SER A 174 -30.35 42.39 -1.93
CA SER A 174 -30.23 41.52 -0.74
C SER A 174 -28.98 41.95 0.02
N ARG A 175 -29.10 42.72 1.10
CA ARG A 175 -29.47 42.35 2.49
C ARG A 175 -28.39 41.52 3.18
N ALA A 176 -27.82 42.17 4.19
CA ALA A 176 -26.75 41.74 5.07
C ALA A 176 -27.07 40.49 5.92
N GLN A 177 -26.05 39.64 6.12
CA GLN A 177 -25.84 38.73 7.24
C GLN A 177 -24.49 39.19 7.85
N ARG A 178 -24.33 39.72 9.08
CA ARG A 178 -24.73 39.32 10.44
C ARG A 178 -24.21 37.95 10.86
N ASP A 179 -22.99 37.99 11.41
CA ASP A 179 -22.37 36.99 12.27
C ASP A 179 -23.23 36.67 13.51
N PRO A 180 -23.19 35.43 14.04
CA PRO A 180 -23.52 35.15 15.42
C PRO A 180 -22.25 34.96 16.29
N PRO A 181 -22.30 35.32 17.59
CA PRO A 181 -21.14 35.35 18.46
C PRO A 181 -20.84 34.00 19.14
N LEU A 182 -19.56 33.90 19.52
CA LEU A 182 -18.99 32.96 20.48
C LEU A 182 -19.79 32.88 21.78
N ALA A 183 -20.18 31.67 22.17
CA ALA A 183 -20.60 31.34 23.52
C ALA A 183 -19.56 30.40 24.15
N SER A 184 -18.78 30.96 25.07
CA SER A 184 -17.95 30.26 26.04
C SER A 184 -18.85 29.62 27.10
N MET A 185 -18.71 28.32 27.33
CA MET A 185 -19.20 27.67 28.54
C MET A 185 -18.06 26.92 29.23
N ASP A 186 -17.60 27.51 30.32
CA ASP A 186 -16.93 26.84 31.43
C ASP A 186 -17.92 25.88 32.10
N LEU A 187 -17.53 24.62 32.27
CA LEU A 187 -18.05 23.77 33.34
C LEU A 187 -16.91 22.98 33.99
N ASN A 188 -16.47 23.53 35.11
CA ASN A 188 -15.87 22.83 36.24
C ASN A 188 -16.83 21.73 36.73
N GLY A 189 -16.28 20.55 37.06
CA GLY A 189 -17.05 19.49 37.71
C GLY A 189 -16.22 18.26 38.07
N GLN A 190 -15.61 18.28 39.26
CA GLN A 190 -15.43 17.19 40.24
C GLN A 190 -15.59 15.74 39.71
N GLY A 191 -14.59 14.87 39.79
CA GLY A 191 -14.01 14.36 41.04
C GLY A 191 -14.65 13.02 41.42
N GLY A 192 -13.96 11.90 41.17
CA GLY A 192 -14.39 10.56 41.61
C GLY A 192 -13.35 9.47 41.31
N PRO A 193 -13.09 8.51 42.23
CA PRO A 193 -11.84 7.76 42.29
C PRO A 193 -11.79 6.57 41.34
N ARG A 194 -10.64 6.44 40.67
CA ARG A 194 -10.30 5.37 39.74
C ARG A 194 -9.95 4.10 40.53
N ARG A 195 -10.88 3.13 40.58
CA ARG A 195 -10.62 1.78 41.07
C ARG A 195 -9.62 1.08 40.14
N GLN A 196 -8.47 0.71 40.68
CA GLN A 196 -7.54 -0.24 40.08
C GLN A 196 -8.14 -1.65 40.25
N SER A 197 -8.38 -2.36 39.16
CA SER A 197 -8.67 -3.79 39.19
C SER A 197 -7.61 -4.51 38.36
N SER A 198 -6.53 -4.85 39.05
CA SER A 198 -5.56 -5.86 38.63
C SER A 198 -6.18 -7.24 38.82
N ARG A 199 -6.46 -7.96 37.73
CA ARG A 199 -6.74 -9.41 37.79
C ARG A 199 -5.68 -10.14 36.99
N ALA A 200 -4.61 -10.53 37.70
CA ALA A 200 -3.66 -11.53 37.26
C ALA A 200 -4.34 -12.90 37.38
N ALA A 201 -4.43 -13.64 36.27
CA ALA A 201 -4.80 -15.05 36.30
C ALA A 201 -3.60 -15.86 36.80
N ARG A 202 -3.75 -16.38 38.01
CA ARG A 202 -2.86 -17.32 38.71
C ARG A 202 -3.16 -18.71 38.18
N VAL A 203 -2.19 -19.34 37.52
CA VAL A 203 -2.23 -20.77 37.18
C VAL A 203 -1.56 -21.52 38.33
N GLU A 204 -2.37 -22.26 39.10
CA GLU A 204 -1.87 -23.22 40.07
C GLU A 204 -1.62 -24.55 39.38
N THR A 205 -0.36 -24.97 39.42
CA THR A 205 0.10 -26.33 39.19
C THR A 205 -0.39 -27.23 40.32
N VAL A 206 -1.11 -28.31 39.97
CA VAL A 206 -1.26 -29.48 40.83
C VAL A 206 -0.85 -30.70 40.01
N ALA A 207 0.27 -31.29 40.42
CA ALA A 207 0.65 -32.65 40.10
C ALA A 207 -0.09 -33.60 41.05
N SER A 208 -0.52 -34.74 40.55
CA SER A 208 -0.63 -35.99 41.31
C SER A 208 -0.70 -37.15 40.31
N ASP A 209 0.34 -37.97 40.36
CA ASP A 209 0.39 -39.34 39.85
C ASP A 209 -0.69 -40.19 40.54
N ASP A 210 -1.29 -41.15 39.83
CA ASP A 210 -1.57 -42.47 40.41
C ASP A 210 -1.77 -43.53 39.32
N ASP A 211 -1.24 -44.71 39.60
CA ASP A 211 -1.11 -45.90 38.77
C ASP A 211 -2.44 -46.68 38.62
N GLY A 212 -2.55 -47.50 37.57
CA GLY A 212 -3.61 -48.53 37.53
C GLY A 212 -3.78 -49.26 36.21
N GLU A 213 -3.06 -50.38 36.05
CA GLU A 213 -3.34 -51.44 35.08
C GLU A 213 -4.80 -51.93 35.12
N ALA A 214 -5.39 -52.19 33.95
CA ALA A 214 -6.07 -53.46 33.63
C ALA A 214 -6.65 -53.43 32.20
N ALA A 215 -6.21 -54.39 31.37
CA ALA A 215 -6.97 -54.86 30.22
C ALA A 215 -8.24 -55.61 30.72
N PRO A 216 -9.29 -55.71 29.90
CA PRO A 216 -9.34 -56.91 29.05
C PRO A 216 -9.91 -56.70 27.65
N ASP A 217 -9.52 -57.63 26.78
CA ASP A 217 -10.20 -58.00 25.54
C ASP A 217 -11.70 -58.29 25.77
N ASN A 218 -12.55 -57.85 24.83
CA ASN A 218 -13.50 -58.75 24.19
C ASN A 218 -14.14 -58.13 22.94
N ASP A 219 -14.26 -59.02 21.97
CA ASP A 219 -14.85 -58.85 20.66
C ASP A 219 -16.34 -58.46 20.66
N ASP A 220 -16.72 -57.97 19.47
CA ASP A 220 -17.92 -58.40 18.73
C ASP A 220 -19.08 -57.40 18.56
N ALA A 221 -19.44 -57.29 17.27
CA ALA A 221 -20.71 -56.87 16.68
C ALA A 221 -21.40 -55.58 17.18
N SER A 222 -21.38 -54.54 16.34
CA SER A 222 -22.56 -54.19 15.52
C SER A 222 -22.36 -52.89 14.74
N GLU A 223 -22.31 -53.02 13.42
CA GLU A 223 -22.65 -51.94 12.49
C GLU A 223 -24.08 -51.48 12.77
N LYS A 224 -24.22 -50.28 13.33
CA LYS A 224 -25.46 -49.49 13.24
C LYS A 224 -25.23 -48.37 12.25
N THR A 225 -25.55 -48.68 11.00
CA THR A 225 -25.80 -47.71 9.93
C THR A 225 -27.00 -46.85 10.37
N VAL A 226 -26.71 -45.65 10.89
CA VAL A 226 -27.73 -44.63 11.13
C VAL A 226 -28.02 -43.97 9.78
N GLU A 227 -29.06 -44.44 9.09
CA GLU A 227 -29.71 -43.72 8.00
C GLU A 227 -30.35 -42.44 8.56
N GLY A 228 -29.57 -41.36 8.61
CA GLY A 228 -30.09 -40.01 8.74
C GLY A 228 -30.68 -39.53 7.41
N PRO A 229 -31.76 -38.75 7.40
CA PRO A 229 -32.45 -38.34 6.19
C PRO A 229 -31.52 -37.48 5.32
N ARG A 230 -31.04 -38.08 4.22
CA ARG A 230 -30.61 -37.36 3.01
C ARG A 230 -31.85 -36.74 2.38
N ASP A 231 -31.66 -35.58 1.77
CA ASP A 231 -32.63 -34.80 0.99
C ASP A 231 -33.48 -33.80 1.78
N GLN A 232 -32.85 -32.70 2.19
CA GLN A 232 -33.49 -31.37 2.25
C GLN A 232 -32.49 -30.21 2.46
N TYR A 233 -31.38 -30.18 1.71
CA TYR A 233 -30.71 -28.91 1.44
C TYR A 233 -31.35 -28.31 0.19
N ALA A 234 -32.54 -27.72 0.41
CA ALA A 234 -33.08 -26.75 -0.53
C ALA A 234 -32.00 -25.71 -0.81
N SER A 235 -31.77 -25.44 -2.09
CA SER A 235 -30.93 -24.36 -2.59
C SER A 235 -31.39 -23.03 -1.98
N TYR A 236 -30.81 -22.68 -0.83
CA TYR A 236 -30.91 -21.34 -0.28
C TYR A 236 -30.01 -20.47 -1.17
N SER A 237 -30.58 -19.92 -2.24
CA SER A 237 -30.03 -18.76 -2.90
C SER A 237 -30.09 -17.63 -1.89
N PHE A 238 -29.00 -17.46 -1.13
CA PHE A 238 -28.84 -16.31 -0.25
C PHE A 238 -28.78 -15.09 -1.16
N ASP A 239 -29.90 -14.38 -1.24
CA ASP A 239 -29.97 -13.06 -1.83
C ASP A 239 -29.06 -12.19 -0.97
N LEU A 240 -27.85 -11.93 -1.47
CA LEU A 240 -26.90 -10.97 -0.90
C LEU A 240 -27.63 -9.64 -0.88
N GLY A 241 -28.34 -9.38 0.23
CA GLY A 241 -29.24 -8.27 0.43
C GLY A 241 -28.69 -7.04 -0.27
N SER A 242 -29.51 -6.47 -1.15
CA SER A 242 -29.17 -5.24 -1.84
C SER A 242 -28.60 -4.27 -0.79
N PRO A 243 -27.42 -3.68 -1.05
CA PRO A 243 -26.79 -2.77 -0.09
C PRO A 243 -27.83 -1.73 0.33
N PRO A 244 -27.81 -1.25 1.59
CA PRO A 244 -28.75 -0.26 2.08
C PRO A 244 -28.85 0.86 1.04
N PRO A 245 -30.07 1.24 0.60
CA PRO A 245 -30.25 2.20 -0.47
C PRO A 245 -29.74 3.57 0.00
N GLY A 246 -28.52 3.93 -0.39
CA GLY A 246 -27.92 5.21 0.00
C GLY A 246 -26.41 5.34 -0.24
N GLU A 247 -25.64 4.25 -0.15
CA GLU A 247 -24.18 4.28 -0.39
C GLU A 247 -23.84 3.48 -1.65
N GLN A 248 -24.05 4.09 -2.82
CA GLN A 248 -23.33 3.65 -4.01
C GLN A 248 -21.86 4.01 -3.80
N LEU A 249 -21.05 3.01 -3.47
CA LEU A 249 -19.59 3.14 -3.54
C LEU A 249 -19.22 3.68 -4.93
N ASP A 250 -18.46 4.77 -4.96
CA ASP A 250 -18.00 5.40 -6.19
C ASP A 250 -17.35 4.30 -7.08
N PRO A 251 -17.74 4.16 -8.35
CA PRO A 251 -17.11 3.21 -9.25
C PRO A 251 -15.59 3.45 -9.44
N ASN A 252 -15.05 4.57 -8.96
CA ASN A 252 -13.62 4.91 -9.01
C ASN A 252 -12.82 4.55 -7.75
N TYR A 253 -13.30 3.69 -6.86
CA TYR A 253 -12.49 3.25 -5.72
C TYR A 253 -11.25 2.50 -6.22
N GLU A 254 -10.10 3.18 -6.16
CA GLU A 254 -8.81 2.58 -6.47
C GLU A 254 -8.26 1.92 -5.19
N PHE A 255 -8.53 0.63 -5.05
CA PHE A 255 -7.96 -0.14 -3.96
C PHE A 255 -6.53 -0.53 -4.26
N LYS A 256 -5.64 -0.21 -3.31
CA LYS A 256 -4.22 -0.59 -3.36
C LYS A 256 -3.94 -1.58 -2.26
N ILE A 257 -3.32 -2.70 -2.65
CA ILE A 257 -2.68 -3.61 -1.69
C ILE A 257 -1.30 -3.04 -1.40
N THR A 258 -1.12 -2.51 -0.20
CA THR A 258 0.11 -1.83 0.24
C THR A 258 0.85 -2.70 1.26
N GLY A 259 2.18 -2.56 1.31
CA GLY A 259 2.99 -3.19 2.35
C GLY A 259 2.88 -2.43 3.69
N ILE A 260 2.91 -1.10 3.64
CA ILE A 260 2.74 -0.22 4.80
C ILE A 260 1.44 0.57 4.61
N PRO A 261 0.53 0.58 5.60
CA PRO A 261 -0.75 1.26 5.48
C PRO A 261 -0.60 2.78 5.52
N ASN A 262 -1.40 3.54 4.77
CA ASN A 262 -1.38 5.02 4.80
C ASN A 262 -1.76 5.59 6.17
N ALA A 263 -2.54 4.84 6.97
CA ALA A 263 -2.84 5.19 8.34
C ALA A 263 -1.58 5.22 9.24
N ALA A 264 -0.47 4.59 8.84
CA ALA A 264 0.79 4.66 9.55
C ALA A 264 1.47 6.02 9.30
N ALA A 265 1.29 6.95 10.23
CA ALA A 265 1.96 8.26 10.22
C ALA A 265 3.49 8.17 10.42
N MET A 266 4.00 7.00 10.81
CA MET A 266 5.42 6.71 10.92
C MET A 266 5.63 5.20 10.86
N TRP A 267 6.80 4.75 10.41
CA TRP A 267 7.17 3.35 10.45
C TRP A 267 8.66 3.16 10.70
N SER A 268 9.06 2.02 11.25
CA SER A 268 10.46 1.69 11.47
C SER A 268 11.11 1.15 10.20
N ASP A 269 12.44 1.13 10.17
CA ASP A 269 13.16 0.26 9.24
C ASP A 269 12.79 -1.22 9.48
N ALA A 270 12.95 -2.03 8.42
CA ALA A 270 12.76 -3.47 8.48
C ALA A 270 13.74 -4.11 9.49
N MET A 271 13.23 -5.01 10.32
CA MET A 271 14.03 -5.73 11.31
C MET A 271 13.75 -7.23 11.29
N THR A 272 14.74 -8.02 11.69
CA THR A 272 14.55 -9.45 11.94
C THR A 272 13.76 -9.66 13.24
N PHE A 273 13.11 -10.83 13.36
CA PHE A 273 12.42 -11.18 14.59
C PHE A 273 13.36 -11.14 15.81
N GLU A 274 14.60 -11.62 15.66
CA GLU A 274 15.59 -11.62 16.73
C GLU A 274 15.94 -10.20 17.20
N LYS A 275 16.11 -9.25 16.27
CA LYS A 275 16.36 -7.84 16.63
C LYS A 275 15.16 -7.23 17.36
N LEU A 276 13.95 -7.53 16.90
CA LEU A 276 12.71 -7.08 17.53
C LEU A 276 12.56 -7.66 18.94
N ARG A 277 12.81 -8.96 19.09
CA ARG A 277 12.76 -9.71 20.35
C ARG A 277 13.69 -9.10 21.39
N VAL A 278 14.95 -8.84 21.02
CA VAL A 278 15.93 -8.17 21.88
C VAL A 278 15.48 -6.74 22.24
N ALA A 279 15.02 -5.95 21.26
CA ALA A 279 14.60 -4.57 21.50
C ALA A 279 13.38 -4.48 22.44
N MET A 280 12.44 -5.40 22.31
CA MET A 280 11.25 -5.49 23.14
C MET A 280 11.45 -6.22 24.47
N GLU A 281 12.67 -6.69 24.75
CA GLU A 281 13.02 -7.45 25.96
C GLU A 281 12.15 -8.72 26.10
N LEU A 282 11.88 -9.41 24.99
CA LEU A 282 11.11 -10.66 24.99
C LEU A 282 12.04 -11.84 25.27
N GLU A 283 11.77 -12.60 26.33
CA GLU A 283 12.51 -13.81 26.63
C GLU A 283 12.33 -14.87 25.53
N PRO A 284 13.39 -15.57 25.08
CA PRO A 284 13.31 -16.55 24.00
C PRO A 284 12.22 -17.61 24.21
N ASP A 285 12.08 -18.09 25.43
CA ASP A 285 11.14 -19.16 25.78
C ASP A 285 9.77 -18.64 26.28
N SER A 286 9.53 -17.33 26.16
CA SER A 286 8.26 -16.74 26.59
C SER A 286 7.09 -17.25 25.75
N ALA A 287 5.91 -17.33 26.38
CA ALA A 287 4.68 -17.74 25.70
C ALA A 287 4.40 -16.87 24.46
N ILE A 288 4.65 -15.56 24.52
CA ILE A 288 4.45 -14.65 23.39
C ILE A 288 5.37 -14.97 22.19
N VAL A 289 6.62 -15.35 22.43
CA VAL A 289 7.53 -15.73 21.34
C VAL A 289 7.05 -17.02 20.70
N LYS A 290 6.67 -18.01 21.51
CA LYS A 290 6.09 -19.26 21.03
C LYS A 290 4.79 -19.03 20.27
N ASP A 291 3.92 -18.13 20.74
CA ASP A 291 2.66 -17.80 20.07
C ASP A 291 2.93 -17.14 18.69
N ILE A 292 3.90 -16.22 18.59
CA ILE A 292 4.28 -15.59 17.31
C ILE A 292 4.85 -16.63 16.34
N GLU A 293 5.71 -17.54 16.82
CA GLU A 293 6.28 -18.62 16.01
C GLU A 293 5.21 -19.65 15.61
N GLU A 294 4.29 -19.98 16.50
CA GLU A 294 3.22 -20.94 16.27
C GLU A 294 2.15 -20.39 15.32
N LEU A 295 1.88 -19.08 15.34
CA LEU A 295 1.06 -18.45 14.31
C LEU A 295 1.66 -18.65 12.91
N ASP A 296 2.98 -18.80 12.80
CA ASP A 296 3.62 -19.11 11.53
C ASP A 296 3.47 -20.58 11.11
N THR A 297 3.14 -21.48 12.04
CA THR A 297 2.92 -22.92 11.76
C THR A 297 1.44 -23.27 11.64
N ARG A 298 0.54 -22.55 12.33
CA ARG A 298 -0.93 -22.71 12.32
C ARG A 298 -1.62 -22.22 11.04
N ARG A 299 -0.92 -22.24 9.91
CA ARG A 299 -1.37 -21.63 8.64
C ARG A 299 -2.64 -22.24 8.04
N GLU A 300 -3.05 -23.42 8.49
CA GLU A 300 -4.31 -24.05 8.09
C GLU A 300 -5.54 -23.30 8.61
N LYS A 301 -5.40 -22.52 9.69
CA LYS A 301 -6.46 -21.70 10.23
C LYS A 301 -6.56 -20.45 9.36
N ARG A 302 -7.55 -20.43 8.47
CA ARG A 302 -7.86 -19.33 7.53
C ARG A 302 -8.42 -18.12 8.30
N GLU A 303 -7.58 -17.52 9.14
CA GLU A 303 -7.96 -16.52 10.13
C GLU A 303 -7.01 -15.32 10.15
N PHE A 304 -7.27 -14.37 11.04
CA PHE A 304 -6.33 -13.30 11.36
C PHE A 304 -5.18 -13.84 12.21
N HIS A 305 -3.94 -13.69 11.73
CA HIS A 305 -2.77 -14.04 12.51
C HIS A 305 -2.38 -12.87 13.40
N LEU A 306 -3.06 -12.78 14.55
CA LEU A 306 -2.88 -11.72 15.54
C LEU A 306 -2.30 -12.30 16.83
N CYS A 307 -1.32 -11.60 17.39
CA CYS A 307 -0.77 -11.90 18.70
C CYS A 307 -0.77 -10.63 19.56
N PHE A 308 -1.38 -10.69 20.74
CA PHE A 308 -1.53 -9.52 21.60
C PHE A 308 -0.57 -9.60 22.79
N LEU A 309 0.23 -8.55 22.96
CA LEU A 309 1.10 -8.34 24.12
C LEU A 309 0.79 -6.99 24.75
N LYS A 310 -0.03 -6.99 25.80
CA LYS A 310 -0.48 -5.76 26.49
C LYS A 310 -1.14 -4.78 25.50
N ASN A 311 -0.49 -3.66 25.24
CA ASN A 311 -0.94 -2.61 24.31
C ASN A 311 -0.22 -2.67 22.96
N THR A 312 0.42 -3.80 22.65
CA THR A 312 1.09 -4.05 21.37
C THR A 312 0.42 -5.25 20.69
N VAL A 313 0.18 -5.13 19.39
CA VAL A 313 -0.34 -6.21 18.56
C VAL A 313 0.69 -6.54 17.47
N PHE A 314 0.98 -7.83 17.32
CA PHE A 314 1.75 -8.37 16.22
C PHE A 314 0.78 -8.91 15.17
N VAL A 315 0.95 -8.46 13.94
CA VAL A 315 0.08 -8.79 12.82
C VAL A 315 0.91 -9.46 11.75
N LEU A 316 0.60 -10.72 11.44
CA LEU A 316 1.41 -11.51 10.53
C LEU A 316 0.77 -11.53 9.13
N ASP A 317 1.55 -11.09 8.15
CA ASP A 317 1.17 -11.00 6.74
C ASP A 317 -0.19 -10.30 6.52
N PRO A 318 -0.34 -9.04 7.02
CA PRO A 318 -1.57 -8.29 6.84
C PRO A 318 -1.86 -8.03 5.37
N ILE A 319 -3.15 -7.99 5.04
CA ILE A 319 -3.62 -7.50 3.75
C ILE A 319 -4.24 -6.13 4.01
N PHE A 320 -3.55 -5.08 3.59
CA PHE A 320 -4.06 -3.72 3.66
C PHE A 320 -4.78 -3.35 2.38
N ILE A 321 -5.87 -2.62 2.55
CA ILE A 321 -6.71 -2.08 1.51
C ILE A 321 -6.84 -0.58 1.78
N GLU A 322 -6.29 0.22 0.87
CA GLU A 322 -6.44 1.67 0.91
C GLU A 322 -7.69 2.10 0.15
N ALA A 323 -8.57 2.87 0.80
CA ALA A 323 -9.75 3.47 0.18
C ALA A 323 -9.83 4.97 0.51
N PRO A 324 -10.67 5.76 -0.17
CA PRO A 324 -10.86 7.19 0.12
C PRO A 324 -11.25 7.48 1.58
N GLU A 325 -11.98 6.58 2.23
CA GLU A 325 -12.43 6.71 3.62
C GLU A 325 -11.33 6.39 4.64
N GLY A 326 -10.26 5.73 4.21
CA GLY A 326 -9.12 5.40 5.06
C GLY A 326 -8.48 4.05 4.73
N THR A 327 -7.66 3.58 5.67
CA THR A 327 -6.95 2.32 5.53
C THR A 327 -7.68 1.21 6.26
N PHE A 328 -7.80 0.06 5.60
CA PHE A 328 -8.47 -1.11 6.13
C PHE A 328 -7.51 -2.30 6.14
N MET A 329 -7.53 -3.07 7.21
CA MET A 329 -6.92 -4.38 7.27
C MET A 329 -8.01 -5.43 7.12
N VAL A 330 -7.82 -6.36 6.18
CA VAL A 330 -8.86 -7.32 5.81
C VAL A 330 -8.40 -8.76 5.87
N THR A 331 -9.37 -9.64 6.11
CA THR A 331 -9.22 -11.08 5.98
C THR A 331 -10.54 -11.70 5.52
N TRP A 332 -10.47 -12.96 5.10
CA TRP A 332 -11.63 -13.78 4.77
C TRP A 332 -11.57 -15.02 5.64
N MET A 333 -12.63 -15.26 6.40
CA MET A 333 -12.71 -16.36 7.37
C MET A 333 -14.09 -17.02 7.26
N THR A 334 -14.24 -18.20 7.86
CA THR A 334 -15.58 -18.78 8.01
C THR A 334 -16.42 -17.85 8.87
N ARG A 335 -17.74 -17.86 8.67
CA ARG A 335 -18.66 -17.03 9.46
C ARG A 335 -18.50 -17.24 10.97
N GLU A 336 -18.45 -18.50 11.41
CA GLU A 336 -18.22 -18.87 12.80
C GLU A 336 -16.94 -18.23 13.36
N ARG A 337 -15.86 -18.22 12.56
CA ARG A 337 -14.61 -17.60 12.99
C ARG A 337 -14.66 -16.07 12.99
N CYS A 338 -15.40 -15.45 12.07
CA CYS A 338 -15.68 -14.01 12.12
C CYS A 338 -16.40 -13.64 13.42
N GLU A 339 -17.47 -14.35 13.77
CA GLU A 339 -18.22 -14.13 15.00
C GLU A 339 -17.33 -14.35 16.23
N GLN A 340 -16.55 -15.43 16.28
CA GLN A 340 -15.62 -15.68 17.39
C GLN A 340 -14.54 -14.59 17.52
N THR A 341 -13.94 -14.17 16.41
CA THR A 341 -12.89 -13.13 16.42
C THR A 341 -13.46 -11.78 16.87
N HIS A 342 -14.71 -11.48 16.50
CA HIS A 342 -15.42 -10.29 16.98
C HIS A 342 -15.57 -10.31 18.50
N VAL A 343 -16.09 -11.42 19.03
CA VAL A 343 -16.29 -11.60 20.48
C VAL A 343 -14.96 -11.51 21.24
N GLU A 344 -13.90 -12.12 20.72
CA GLU A 344 -12.58 -12.19 21.37
C GLU A 344 -11.89 -10.82 21.49
N HIS A 345 -12.19 -9.87 20.61
CA HIS A 345 -11.38 -8.65 20.46
C HIS A 345 -12.17 -7.33 20.45
N TRP A 346 -13.47 -7.35 20.14
CA TRP A 346 -14.30 -6.16 19.97
C TRP A 346 -15.56 -6.12 20.86
N ASP A 347 -16.02 -7.24 21.44
CA ASP A 347 -17.14 -7.25 22.39
C ASP A 347 -16.76 -6.75 23.82
N GLY A 348 -15.61 -6.11 23.97
CA GLY A 348 -15.10 -5.57 25.23
C GLY A 348 -15.60 -4.15 25.56
N ASP A 349 -15.03 -3.58 26.63
CA ASP A 349 -15.38 -2.22 27.10
C ASP A 349 -14.97 -1.09 26.15
N ASP A 350 -14.02 -1.35 25.24
CA ASP A 350 -13.50 -0.40 24.27
C ASP A 350 -13.75 -0.94 22.85
N PRO A 351 -14.72 -0.39 22.09
CA PRO A 351 -15.00 -0.83 20.73
C PRO A 351 -13.93 -0.38 19.73
N ASP A 352 -13.09 0.59 20.11
CA ASP A 352 -12.07 1.20 19.25
C ASP A 352 -10.69 1.19 19.92
N PRO A 353 -10.17 0.00 20.29
CA PRO A 353 -8.94 -0.11 21.04
C PRO A 353 -7.74 0.46 20.27
N GLU A 354 -6.80 1.04 21.01
CA GLU A 354 -5.58 1.62 20.44
C GLU A 354 -4.34 0.76 20.75
N TYR A 355 -3.71 0.21 19.71
CA TYR A 355 -2.56 -0.67 19.83
C TYR A 355 -1.31 -0.10 19.15
N HIS A 356 -0.15 -0.32 19.75
CA HIS A 356 1.12 -0.29 19.03
C HIS A 356 1.14 -1.48 18.06
N THR A 357 1.20 -1.21 16.76
CA THR A 357 1.07 -2.25 15.75
C THR A 357 2.44 -2.57 15.18
N ILE A 358 2.82 -3.84 15.25
CA ILE A 358 3.99 -4.39 14.57
C ILE A 358 3.49 -5.37 13.52
N ILE A 359 3.88 -5.15 12.28
CA ILE A 359 3.51 -6.03 11.17
C ILE A 359 4.71 -6.90 10.79
N ARG A 360 4.42 -8.13 10.41
CA ARG A 360 5.35 -9.00 9.70
C ARG A 360 4.98 -9.01 8.22
N LEU A 361 5.95 -8.76 7.37
CA LEU A 361 5.82 -8.93 5.92
C LEU A 361 6.76 -10.05 5.47
N LYS A 362 6.31 -10.86 4.52
CA LYS A 362 7.11 -11.91 3.90
C LYS A 362 7.64 -11.43 2.55
N GLU A 363 8.94 -11.24 2.45
CA GLU A 363 9.61 -10.84 1.20
C GLU A 363 10.61 -11.93 0.79
N GLN A 364 10.34 -12.62 -0.33
CA GLN A 364 11.23 -13.66 -0.89
C GLN A 364 11.66 -14.72 0.15
N ASP A 365 10.70 -15.25 0.90
CA ASP A 365 10.88 -16.23 1.99
C ASP A 365 11.59 -15.71 3.26
N VAL A 366 11.93 -14.43 3.32
CA VAL A 366 12.45 -13.79 4.53
C VAL A 366 11.31 -13.06 5.23
N SER A 367 11.13 -13.33 6.52
CA SER A 367 10.20 -12.58 7.37
C SER A 367 10.88 -11.32 7.90
N ILE A 368 10.32 -10.16 7.57
CA ILE A 368 10.74 -8.87 8.11
C ILE A 368 9.63 -8.29 8.99
N TYR A 369 10.02 -7.60 10.05
CA TYR A 369 9.11 -6.95 10.99
C TYR A 369 9.25 -5.43 10.85
N ILE A 370 8.12 -4.73 10.93
CA ILE A 370 8.04 -3.28 10.83
C ILE A 370 7.08 -2.79 11.91
N TYR A 371 7.54 -1.87 12.75
CA TYR A 371 6.66 -1.14 13.67
C TYR A 371 6.00 0.01 12.90
N ILE A 372 4.67 0.04 12.83
CA ILE A 372 3.90 1.03 12.03
C ILE A 372 3.17 2.05 12.91
N GLY A 373 3.62 2.21 14.15
CA GLY A 373 3.04 3.17 15.07
C GLY A 373 1.88 2.64 15.90
N LYS A 374 1.28 3.54 16.67
CA LYS A 374 0.08 3.33 17.47
C LYS A 374 -1.13 3.69 16.62
N LEU A 375 -2.04 2.73 16.44
CA LEU A 375 -3.22 2.87 15.60
C LEU A 375 -4.47 2.54 16.42
N ARG A 376 -5.58 3.18 16.08
CA ARG A 376 -6.92 2.81 16.54
C ARG A 376 -7.52 1.78 15.60
N TRP A 377 -8.05 0.71 16.17
CA TRP A 377 -8.60 -0.43 15.45
C TRP A 377 -10.11 -0.49 15.65
N SER A 378 -10.87 -0.25 14.59
CA SER A 378 -12.33 -0.27 14.62
C SER A 378 -12.84 -1.40 13.73
N HIS A 379 -13.57 -2.36 14.27
CA HIS A 379 -14.25 -3.34 13.43
C HIS A 379 -15.32 -2.63 12.58
N VAL A 380 -15.34 -2.91 11.28
CA VAL A 380 -16.28 -2.28 10.35
C VAL A 380 -16.92 -3.34 9.46
N GLU A 381 -18.24 -3.27 9.34
CA GLU A 381 -18.99 -4.07 8.38
C GLU A 381 -18.96 -3.37 7.01
N LEU A 382 -17.86 -3.53 6.29
CA LEU A 382 -17.83 -3.12 4.88
C LEU A 382 -18.63 -4.14 4.04
N PRO A 383 -19.43 -3.68 3.07
CA PRO A 383 -20.01 -4.59 2.09
C PRO A 383 -18.87 -5.38 1.43
N PRO A 384 -19.07 -6.69 1.14
CA PRO A 384 -18.04 -7.53 0.56
C PRO A 384 -17.48 -6.87 -0.71
N GLN A 385 -16.20 -6.47 -0.66
CA GLN A 385 -15.54 -5.82 -1.80
C GLN A 385 -15.32 -6.82 -2.96
N TRP A 386 -15.46 -8.11 -2.65
CA TRP A 386 -15.54 -9.27 -3.53
C TRP A 386 -17.02 -9.63 -3.77
N PRO A 387 -17.57 -9.85 -4.98
CA PRO A 387 -17.04 -9.74 -6.34
C PRO A 387 -17.75 -8.65 -7.20
N LYS A 388 -18.55 -7.76 -6.62
CA LYS A 388 -19.47 -6.90 -7.40
C LYS A 388 -18.81 -5.71 -8.12
N TYR A 389 -17.74 -5.14 -7.58
CA TYR A 389 -17.29 -3.82 -8.05
C TYR A 389 -15.87 -3.78 -8.62
N ILE A 390 -15.02 -4.78 -8.36
CA ILE A 390 -13.56 -4.58 -8.50
C ILE A 390 -12.85 -5.80 -9.07
N LYS A 391 -13.06 -6.05 -10.36
CA LYS A 391 -12.39 -7.13 -11.10
C LYS A 391 -10.86 -7.05 -10.98
N ASN A 392 -10.32 -5.84 -10.86
CA ASN A 392 -8.88 -5.56 -10.88
C ASN A 392 -8.15 -6.00 -9.61
N ILE A 393 -8.82 -6.04 -8.45
CA ILE A 393 -8.19 -6.48 -7.19
C ILE A 393 -8.40 -7.97 -6.92
N LYS A 394 -9.34 -8.62 -7.62
CA LYS A 394 -9.69 -10.02 -7.39
C LYS A 394 -8.45 -10.91 -7.45
N ILE A 395 -7.69 -10.84 -8.54
CA ILE A 395 -6.50 -11.69 -8.72
C ILE A 395 -5.41 -11.37 -7.68
N PRO A 396 -4.98 -10.10 -7.50
CA PRO A 396 -4.01 -9.74 -6.47
C PRO A 396 -4.39 -10.21 -5.06
N LEU A 397 -5.65 -10.05 -4.68
CA LEU A 397 -6.12 -10.41 -3.35
C LEU A 397 -6.27 -11.93 -3.18
N ALA A 398 -6.74 -12.66 -4.20
CA ALA A 398 -6.69 -14.14 -4.18
C ALA A 398 -5.25 -14.65 -4.05
N ASN A 399 -4.29 -14.01 -4.72
CA ASN A 399 -2.88 -14.36 -4.59
C ASN A 399 -2.34 -14.05 -3.18
N ALA A 400 -2.69 -12.89 -2.61
CA ALA A 400 -2.31 -12.54 -1.24
C ALA A 400 -2.89 -13.53 -0.21
N LEU A 401 -4.17 -13.91 -0.39
CA LEU A 401 -4.80 -14.94 0.44
C LEU A 401 -4.15 -16.31 0.27
N HIS A 402 -3.84 -16.72 -0.96
CA HIS A 402 -3.13 -17.97 -1.24
C HIS A 402 -1.77 -18.01 -0.52
N GLN A 403 -1.00 -16.94 -0.62
CA GLN A 403 0.30 -16.82 0.06
C GLN A 403 0.16 -16.87 1.58
N ARG A 404 -0.81 -16.13 2.14
CA ARG A 404 -1.03 -16.04 3.58
C ARG A 404 -1.58 -17.33 4.18
N TRP A 405 -2.58 -17.94 3.54
CA TRP A 405 -3.15 -19.22 3.97
C TRP A 405 -2.20 -20.40 3.75
N ASN A 406 -1.14 -20.23 2.93
CA ASN A 406 -0.14 -21.25 2.64
C ASN A 406 -0.79 -22.63 2.38
N THR A 407 -1.83 -22.61 1.56
CA THR A 407 -2.72 -23.74 1.31
C THR A 407 -2.48 -24.30 -0.09
N GLU A 408 -2.82 -25.57 -0.30
CA GLU A 408 -2.81 -26.17 -1.62
C GLU A 408 -3.88 -25.58 -2.56
N LEU A 409 -4.87 -24.86 -2.01
CA LEU A 409 -5.90 -24.19 -2.81
C LEU A 409 -5.28 -23.14 -3.72
N THR A 410 -5.60 -23.23 -5.00
CA THR A 410 -5.23 -22.25 -6.00
C THR A 410 -5.97 -20.92 -5.75
N PRO A 411 -5.40 -19.77 -6.20
CA PRO A 411 -6.09 -18.48 -6.16
C PRO A 411 -7.51 -18.51 -6.77
N LYS A 412 -7.72 -19.35 -7.79
CA LYS A 412 -9.04 -19.55 -8.43
C LYS A 412 -10.04 -20.25 -7.51
N GLU A 413 -9.61 -21.26 -6.77
CA GLU A 413 -10.47 -21.97 -5.81
C GLU A 413 -10.81 -21.08 -4.62
N ILE A 414 -9.82 -20.35 -4.08
CA ILE A 414 -10.04 -19.34 -3.04
C ILE A 414 -11.10 -18.34 -3.49
N SER A 415 -10.96 -17.84 -4.72
CA SER A 415 -11.93 -16.93 -5.32
C SER A 415 -13.34 -17.52 -5.35
N GLY A 416 -13.46 -18.76 -5.81
CA GLY A 416 -14.74 -19.46 -5.91
C GLY A 416 -15.38 -19.71 -4.55
N LEU A 417 -14.60 -20.01 -3.51
CA LEU A 417 -15.10 -20.19 -2.15
C LEU A 417 -15.65 -18.89 -1.54
N ILE A 418 -14.98 -17.76 -1.80
CA ILE A 418 -15.48 -16.45 -1.37
C ILE A 418 -16.76 -16.09 -2.15
N GLU A 419 -16.79 -16.31 -3.48
CA GLU A 419 -17.98 -16.07 -4.31
C GLU A 419 -19.17 -16.95 -3.92
N ALA A 420 -18.90 -18.18 -3.47
CA ALA A 420 -19.90 -19.09 -2.94
C ALA A 420 -20.36 -18.74 -1.50
N GLY A 421 -19.84 -17.66 -0.91
CA GLY A 421 -20.19 -17.22 0.45
C GLY A 421 -19.68 -18.15 1.55
N LYS A 422 -18.69 -19.02 1.27
CA LYS A 422 -18.08 -19.90 2.28
C LYS A 422 -17.15 -19.14 3.22
N PHE A 423 -16.62 -18.02 2.75
CA PHE A 423 -15.83 -17.09 3.56
C PHE A 423 -16.46 -15.71 3.56
N GLN A 424 -16.54 -15.10 4.74
CA GLN A 424 -16.99 -13.75 4.94
C GLN A 424 -15.78 -12.84 5.13
N GLN A 425 -15.88 -11.62 4.58
CA GLN A 425 -14.89 -10.57 4.81
C GLN A 425 -15.00 -10.11 6.27
N PHE A 426 -13.88 -10.08 6.98
CA PHE A 426 -13.75 -9.39 8.26
C PHE A 426 -12.81 -8.21 8.05
N CYS A 427 -13.22 -7.03 8.50
CA CYS A 427 -12.54 -5.79 8.21
C CYS A 427 -12.31 -4.96 9.46
N ILE A 428 -11.08 -4.46 9.59
CA ILE A 428 -10.66 -3.58 10.67
C ILE A 428 -10.20 -2.28 10.02
N ARG A 429 -10.87 -1.17 10.33
CA ARG A 429 -10.43 0.15 9.95
C ARG A 429 -9.28 0.58 10.86
N LEU A 430 -8.21 1.05 10.24
CA LEU A 430 -7.06 1.60 10.92
C LEU A 430 -7.09 3.13 10.80
N SER A 431 -6.92 3.80 11.93
CA SER A 431 -6.80 5.25 11.96
C SER A 431 -5.68 5.71 12.89
N SER A 432 -5.10 6.86 12.56
CA SER A 432 -4.09 7.53 13.37
C SER A 432 -4.50 8.98 13.62
N SER A 433 -3.95 9.55 14.68
CA SER A 433 -4.13 10.94 15.10
C SER A 433 -2.79 11.48 15.55
N GLU A 434 -2.64 12.79 15.58
CA GLU A 434 -1.40 13.42 16.01
C GLU A 434 -0.98 12.99 17.43
N ALA A 435 -1.94 12.83 18.35
CA ALA A 435 -1.68 12.34 19.71
C ALA A 435 -1.23 10.87 19.73
N MET A 436 -1.71 10.03 18.80
CA MET A 436 -1.22 8.65 18.63
C MET A 436 0.18 8.64 18.04
N GLU A 437 0.47 9.50 17.07
CA GLU A 437 1.80 9.63 16.48
C GLU A 437 2.84 10.06 17.53
N GLN A 438 2.54 11.05 18.37
CA GLN A 438 3.42 11.46 19.46
C GLN A 438 3.70 10.32 20.45
N ARG A 439 2.67 9.52 20.79
CA ARG A 439 2.82 8.30 21.62
C ARG A 439 3.66 7.24 20.90
N SER A 440 3.53 7.14 19.58
CA SER A 440 4.29 6.23 18.73
C SER A 440 5.78 6.53 18.74
N ARG A 441 6.14 7.81 18.61
CA ARG A 441 7.53 8.30 18.69
C ARG A 441 8.15 8.00 20.06
N LYS A 442 7.41 8.26 21.15
CA LYS A 442 7.86 7.95 22.52
C LYS A 442 8.07 6.44 22.72
N PHE A 443 7.18 5.61 22.18
CA PHE A 443 7.32 4.17 22.23
C PHE A 443 8.56 3.70 21.45
N ALA A 444 8.74 4.16 20.21
CA ALA A 444 9.90 3.79 19.39
C ALA A 444 11.23 4.18 20.06
N GLN A 445 11.34 5.40 20.58
CA GLN A 445 12.54 5.86 21.29
C GLN A 445 12.87 5.01 22.52
N LYS A 446 11.84 4.56 23.25
CA LYS A 446 12.02 3.80 24.49
C LYS A 446 12.22 2.30 24.25
N LYS A 447 11.46 1.71 23.33
CA LYS A 447 11.34 0.26 23.15
C LYS A 447 11.98 -0.27 21.87
N LEU A 448 12.38 0.60 20.95
CA LEU A 448 13.06 0.23 19.71
C LEU A 448 14.35 1.07 19.52
N PRO A 449 15.23 1.13 20.53
CA PRO A 449 16.44 1.96 20.44
C PRO A 449 17.35 1.50 19.31
N GLY A 450 17.87 2.46 18.52
CA GLY A 450 18.77 2.18 17.41
C GLY A 450 18.09 1.64 16.14
N ILE A 451 16.75 1.62 16.09
CA ILE A 451 16.00 1.39 14.86
C ILE A 451 15.60 2.75 14.28
N ALA A 452 15.97 3.02 13.03
CA ALA A 452 15.59 4.27 12.38
C ALA A 452 14.08 4.30 12.14
N MET A 453 13.50 5.49 12.26
CA MET A 453 12.09 5.74 12.01
C MET A 453 11.96 6.63 10.78
N ASN A 454 11.06 6.24 9.90
CA ASN A 454 10.63 6.98 8.73
C ASN A 454 9.28 7.66 9.04
N ALA A 455 9.03 8.79 8.37
CA ALA A 455 7.81 9.57 8.47
C ALA A 455 7.19 9.73 7.08
#